data_AF-A0A967NF36-F1
#
_entry.id   AF-A0A967NF36-F1
#
_cell.length_a   1.000
_cell.length_b   1.000
_cell.length_c   1.000
_cell.angle_alpha   90.00
_cell.angle_beta   90.00
_cell.angle_gamma   90.00
#
_symmetry.space_group_name_H-M   'P 1'
#
loop_
_entity.id
_entity.type
_entity.pdbx_description
1 polymer ?
#
loop_
_entity_poly.entity_id
_entity_poly.type
_entity_poly.pdbx_seq_one_letter_code
_entity_poly.pdbx_strand_id
1 'polypeptide(L)'
;MPIAGALCDGALAQEAVSFKEDVYPIIELRCLACHQPGGEGYEKSGLDLRTYEGLMKGTKYGSIVSPGRWAESNLLAVINHRTRPEIWMPHKREPVSKCERLLLRHWVMQGAR
;
A
#
# COMPACT_ATOMS: atom_id res chain seq x y z
N MET A 1 -21.71 6.58 6.05
CA MET A 1 -20.97 6.27 4.80
C MET A 1 -20.34 4.91 5.02
N PRO A 2 -20.64 3.88 4.21
CA PRO A 2 -20.25 2.53 4.56
C PRO A 2 -18.74 2.39 4.36
N ILE A 3 -18.03 2.29 5.47
CA ILE A 3 -16.69 1.75 5.55
C ILE A 3 -16.72 0.39 4.85
N ALA A 4 -16.06 0.27 3.69
CA ALA A 4 -15.83 -0.98 2.97
C ALA A 4 -14.87 -1.90 3.76
N GLY A 5 -15.25 -2.22 5.00
CA GLY A 5 -14.49 -3.04 5.95
C GLY A 5 -15.00 -4.47 6.07
N ALA A 6 -15.89 -4.94 5.17
CA ALA A 6 -16.65 -6.16 5.40
C ALA A 6 -16.43 -7.30 4.38
N LEU A 7 -15.30 -7.36 3.69
CA LEU A 7 -15.02 -8.46 2.75
C LEU A 7 -13.61 -9.00 2.94
N CYS A 8 -13.37 -9.74 4.03
CA CYS A 8 -12.06 -10.37 4.24
C CYS A 8 -11.84 -11.62 3.37
N ASP A 9 -12.89 -12.33 2.92
CA ASP A 9 -12.66 -13.65 2.27
C ASP A 9 -13.72 -14.08 1.20
N GLY A 10 -14.53 -13.17 0.62
CA GLY A 10 -15.68 -13.60 -0.21
C GLY A 10 -15.81 -13.10 -1.66
N ALA A 11 -15.55 -11.82 -1.94
CA ALA A 11 -16.05 -11.18 -3.17
C ALA A 11 -15.04 -10.28 -3.93
N LEU A 12 -13.82 -10.10 -3.43
CA LEU A 12 -12.82 -9.25 -4.10
C LEU A 12 -12.30 -9.80 -5.44
N ALA A 13 -12.61 -11.06 -5.77
CA ALA A 13 -12.15 -11.68 -7.01
C ALA A 13 -12.92 -11.22 -8.25
N GLN A 14 -14.12 -10.63 -8.11
CA GLN A 14 -14.97 -10.24 -9.25
C GLN A 14 -15.14 -8.73 -9.44
N GLU A 15 -14.97 -7.92 -8.39
CA GLU A 15 -15.11 -6.46 -8.51
C GLU A 15 -13.75 -5.76 -8.74
N ALA A 16 -13.79 -4.73 -9.58
CA ALA A 16 -12.63 -3.88 -9.82
C ALA A 16 -12.34 -3.06 -8.56
N VAL A 17 -11.12 -3.21 -8.01
CA VAL A 17 -10.67 -2.47 -6.83
C VAL A 17 -10.29 -1.05 -7.27
N SER A 18 -10.94 -0.06 -6.70
CA SER A 18 -10.69 1.37 -6.98
C SER A 18 -9.57 1.90 -6.10
N PHE A 19 -8.57 2.57 -6.70
CA PHE A 19 -7.57 3.26 -5.90
C PHE A 19 -8.21 4.25 -4.92
N LYS A 20 -9.17 5.05 -5.36
CA LYS A 20 -9.73 6.15 -4.57
C LYS A 20 -10.62 5.67 -3.42
N GLU A 21 -11.48 4.68 -3.70
CA GLU A 21 -12.53 4.27 -2.75
C GLU A 21 -12.04 3.15 -1.83
N ASP A 22 -11.14 2.28 -2.31
CA ASP A 22 -10.73 1.08 -1.57
C ASP A 22 -9.31 1.19 -1.01
N VAL A 23 -8.35 1.67 -1.81
CA VAL A 23 -6.92 1.67 -1.45
C VAL A 23 -6.50 2.92 -0.69
N TYR A 24 -6.93 4.09 -1.15
CA TYR A 24 -6.53 5.37 -0.58
C TYR A 24 -6.92 5.51 0.90
N PRO A 25 -8.10 5.06 1.38
CA PRO A 25 -8.40 5.08 2.80
C PRO A 25 -7.42 4.28 3.66
N ILE A 26 -6.89 3.17 3.13
CA ILE A 26 -5.84 2.38 3.81
C ILE A 26 -4.54 3.19 3.86
N ILE A 27 -4.15 3.81 2.74
CA ILE A 27 -2.94 4.64 2.66
C ILE A 27 -3.03 5.82 3.62
N GLU A 28 -4.19 6.49 3.67
CA GLU A 28 -4.46 7.61 4.56
C GLU A 28 -4.32 7.22 6.03
N LEU A 29 -4.98 6.13 6.42
CA LEU A 29 -4.98 5.67 7.80
C LEU A 29 -3.62 5.10 8.26
N ARG A 30 -2.96 4.34 7.40
CA ARG A 30 -1.79 3.52 7.80
C ARG A 30 -0.45 4.14 7.42
N CYS A 31 -0.38 4.90 6.33
CA CYS A 31 0.89 5.23 5.68
C CYS A 31 1.20 6.73 5.64
N LEU A 32 0.20 7.59 5.41
CA LEU A 32 0.40 9.03 5.18
C LEU A 32 1.10 9.74 6.33
N ALA A 33 0.86 9.33 7.58
CA ALA A 33 1.48 9.95 8.75
C ALA A 33 3.01 10.04 8.65
N CYS A 34 3.66 9.10 7.98
CA CYS A 34 5.13 9.07 7.81
C CYS A 34 5.59 9.23 6.36
N HIS A 35 4.78 8.85 5.38
CA HIS A 35 5.11 8.90 3.95
C HIS A 35 4.43 10.10 3.25
N GLN A 36 4.72 11.28 3.78
CA GLN A 36 4.36 12.59 3.23
C GLN A 36 5.56 13.54 3.43
N PRO A 37 5.70 14.62 2.65
CA PRO A 37 6.82 15.55 2.80
C PRO A 37 7.04 15.99 4.25
N GLY A 38 8.28 15.88 4.74
CA GLY A 38 8.65 16.16 6.13
C GLY A 38 8.39 15.03 7.13
N GLY A 39 7.73 13.93 6.71
CA GLY A 39 7.54 12.73 7.52
C GLY A 39 8.79 11.84 7.52
N GLU A 40 9.02 11.11 8.62
CA GLU A 40 10.24 10.29 8.78
C GLU A 40 10.41 9.26 7.64
N GLY A 41 9.33 8.61 7.21
CA GLY A 41 9.35 7.65 6.11
C GLY A 41 9.69 8.30 4.77
N TYR A 42 9.16 9.50 4.52
CA TYR A 42 9.50 10.31 3.36
C TYR A 42 10.97 10.75 3.38
N GLU A 43 11.50 11.23 4.49
CA GLU A 43 12.92 11.66 4.55
C GLU A 43 13.88 10.49 4.27
N LYS A 44 13.54 9.28 4.72
CA LYS A 44 14.36 8.08 4.49
C LYS A 44 14.27 7.56 3.06
N SER A 45 13.08 7.52 2.47
CA SER A 45 12.82 6.84 1.20
C SER A 45 12.50 7.76 0.02
N GLY A 46 12.08 9.00 0.27
CA GLY A 46 11.50 9.91 -0.71
C GLY A 46 10.08 9.54 -1.16
N LEU A 47 9.43 8.58 -0.49
CA LEU A 47 8.10 8.11 -0.86
C LEU A 47 7.02 9.07 -0.38
N ASP A 48 6.33 9.72 -1.32
CA ASP A 48 5.14 10.54 -1.08
C ASP A 48 3.90 9.74 -1.47
N LEU A 49 3.04 9.46 -0.49
CA LEU A 49 1.82 8.68 -0.69
C LEU A 49 0.54 9.53 -0.74
N ARG A 50 0.66 10.86 -0.73
CA ARG A 50 -0.50 11.78 -0.76
C ARG A 50 -1.31 11.67 -2.05
N THR A 51 -0.70 11.23 -3.14
CA THR A 51 -1.38 11.07 -4.43
C THR A 51 -1.05 9.73 -5.07
N TYR A 52 -1.91 9.31 -6.00
CA TYR A 52 -1.69 8.15 -6.84
C TYR A 52 -0.36 8.27 -7.60
N GLU A 53 -0.08 9.42 -8.19
CA GLU A 53 1.15 9.67 -8.93
C GLU A 53 2.38 9.55 -8.04
N GLY A 54 2.31 10.01 -6.79
CA GLY A 54 3.38 9.84 -5.81
C GLY A 54 3.65 8.38 -5.49
N LEU A 55 2.59 7.60 -5.23
CA LEU A 55 2.70 6.15 -5.01
C LEU A 55 3.31 5.44 -6.22
N MET A 56 2.86 5.77 -7.43
CA MET A 56 3.32 5.13 -8.66
C MET A 56 4.73 5.57 -9.08
N LYS A 57 5.12 6.81 -8.78
CA LYS A 57 6.50 7.29 -8.90
C LYS A 57 7.43 6.49 -7.98
N GLY A 58 6.96 6.18 -6.77
CA GLY A 58 7.68 5.36 -5.80
C GLY A 58 8.72 6.15 -5.01
N THR A 59 9.83 5.48 -4.71
CA THR A 59 10.88 5.98 -3.82
C THR A 59 12.05 6.55 -4.63
N LYS A 60 13.01 7.22 -3.97
CA LYS A 60 14.29 7.59 -4.58
C LYS A 60 15.15 6.40 -5.00
N TYR A 61 14.80 5.18 -4.55
CA TYR A 61 15.46 3.93 -4.93
C TYR A 61 14.74 3.18 -6.05
N GLY A 62 13.62 3.73 -6.56
CA GLY A 62 12.81 3.13 -7.62
C GLY A 62 11.38 2.84 -7.20
N SER A 63 10.66 2.16 -8.11
CA SER A 63 9.23 1.90 -7.99
C SER A 63 8.88 1.02 -6.79
N ILE A 64 7.77 1.36 -6.13
CA ILE A 64 7.23 0.58 -5.01
C ILE A 64 6.08 -0.34 -5.44
N VAL A 65 5.37 0.04 -6.52
CA VAL A 65 4.29 -0.73 -7.13
C VAL A 65 4.73 -1.24 -8.50
N SER A 66 4.50 -2.53 -8.75
CA SER A 66 4.65 -3.17 -10.06
C SER A 66 3.26 -3.63 -10.54
N PRO A 67 2.58 -2.84 -11.40
CA PRO A 67 1.27 -3.18 -11.94
C PRO A 67 1.20 -4.59 -12.52
N GLY A 68 0.18 -5.36 -12.13
CA GLY A 68 -0.03 -6.74 -12.54
C GLY A 68 0.88 -7.76 -11.85
N ARG A 69 1.95 -7.32 -11.16
CA ARG A 69 2.96 -8.19 -10.54
C ARG A 69 3.10 -7.91 -9.06
N TRP A 70 2.06 -8.32 -8.32
CA TRP A 70 1.99 -8.15 -6.87
C TRP A 70 3.18 -8.79 -6.13
N ALA A 71 3.66 -9.94 -6.60
CA ALA A 71 4.78 -10.65 -5.98
C ALA A 71 6.09 -9.86 -6.06
N GLU A 72 6.28 -9.08 -7.13
CA GLU A 72 7.44 -8.22 -7.38
C GLU A 72 7.29 -6.82 -6.80
N SER A 73 6.09 -6.45 -6.33
CA SER A 73 5.84 -5.13 -5.77
C SER A 73 6.45 -4.98 -4.38
N ASN A 74 7.41 -4.06 -4.26
CA ASN A 74 8.07 -3.73 -3.00
C ASN A 74 7.07 -3.31 -1.92
N LEU A 75 5.97 -2.64 -2.28
CA LEU A 75 4.89 -2.27 -1.36
C LEU A 75 4.41 -3.48 -0.56
N LEU A 76 4.12 -4.58 -1.27
CA LEU A 76 3.69 -5.81 -0.62
C LEU A 76 4.85 -6.54 0.05
N ALA A 77 6.08 -6.42 -0.44
CA ALA A 77 7.22 -7.02 0.21
C ALA A 77 7.46 -6.43 1.62
N VAL A 78 7.43 -5.10 1.75
CA VAL A 78 7.71 -4.40 3.02
C VAL A 78 6.59 -4.54 4.05
N ILE A 79 5.31 -4.56 3.64
CA ILE A 79 4.18 -4.73 4.59
C ILE A 79 3.90 -6.20 4.94
N ASN A 80 4.41 -7.15 4.14
CA ASN A 80 4.37 -8.58 4.46
C ASN A 80 5.66 -9.08 5.13
N HIS A 81 6.59 -8.18 5.46
CA HIS A 81 7.85 -8.49 6.13
C HIS A 81 8.69 -9.54 5.37
N ARG A 82 8.65 -9.50 4.03
CA ARG A 82 9.45 -10.35 3.12
C ARG A 82 10.79 -9.72 2.72
N THR A 83 11.14 -8.61 3.36
CA THR A 83 12.39 -7.86 3.15
C THR A 83 13.25 -7.95 4.40
N ARG A 84 14.36 -7.20 4.47
CA ARG A 84 15.14 -7.11 5.70
C ARG A 84 14.37 -6.37 6.81
N PRO A 85 14.52 -6.75 8.09
CA PRO A 85 13.76 -6.15 9.19
C PRO A 85 13.87 -4.63 9.32
N GLU A 86 14.99 -4.05 8.90
CA GLU A 86 15.24 -2.61 9.00
C GLU A 86 14.33 -1.77 8.11
N ILE A 87 13.66 -2.39 7.13
CA ILE A 87 12.76 -1.71 6.18
C ILE A 87 11.35 -2.32 6.19
N TRP A 88 11.02 -3.11 7.21
CA TRP A 88 9.66 -3.58 7.42
C TRP A 88 8.71 -2.42 7.73
N MET A 89 7.50 -2.50 7.20
CA MET A 89 6.47 -1.49 7.43
C MET A 89 5.24 -2.11 8.09
N PRO A 90 4.49 -1.35 8.90
CA PRO A 90 4.87 -0.04 9.44
C PRO A 90 5.88 -0.16 10.60
N HIS A 91 6.76 0.83 10.77
CA HIS A 91 7.70 0.85 11.91
C HIS A 91 6.99 1.24 13.21
N LYS A 92 7.18 0.43 14.27
CA LYS A 92 6.68 0.70 15.63
C LYS A 92 5.16 1.00 15.68
N ARG A 93 4.40 0.44 14.75
CA ARG A 93 2.94 0.54 14.68
C ARG A 93 2.35 -0.84 14.42
N GLU A 94 1.05 -0.96 14.62
CA GLU A 94 0.31 -2.19 14.34
C GLU A 94 0.49 -2.62 12.88
N PRO A 95 0.80 -3.90 12.60
CA PRO A 95 0.86 -4.42 11.25
C PRO A 95 -0.42 -4.16 10.44
N VAL A 96 -0.25 -4.01 9.13
CA VAL A 96 -1.38 -3.93 8.21
C VAL A 96 -2.17 -5.24 8.29
N SER A 97 -3.48 -5.15 8.49
CA SER A 97 -4.33 -6.33 8.66
C SER A 97 -4.29 -7.25 7.44
N LYS A 98 -4.64 -8.52 7.63
CA LYS A 98 -4.71 -9.49 6.52
C LYS A 98 -5.61 -8.97 5.39
N CYS A 99 -6.78 -8.44 5.72
CA CYS A 99 -7.76 -7.99 4.72
C CYS A 99 -7.26 -6.75 3.94
N GLU A 100 -6.68 -5.76 4.63
CA GLU A 100 -6.06 -4.58 3.97
C GLU A 100 -4.92 -5.01 3.04
N ARG A 101 -4.05 -5.94 3.46
CA ARG A 101 -2.97 -6.49 2.62
C ARG A 101 -3.50 -7.24 1.40
N LEU A 102 -4.61 -7.98 1.55
CA LEU A 102 -5.27 -8.64 0.43
C LEU A 102 -5.88 -7.64 -0.55
N LEU A 103 -6.50 -6.56 -0.08
CA LEU A 103 -7.05 -5.51 -0.94
C LEU A 103 -5.96 -4.83 -1.76
N LEU A 104 -4.86 -4.43 -1.12
CA LEU A 104 -3.68 -3.89 -1.79
C LEU A 104 -3.11 -4.87 -2.81
N ARG A 105 -3.07 -6.17 -2.48
CA ARG A 105 -2.65 -7.20 -3.43
C ARG A 105 -3.55 -7.28 -4.65
N HIS A 106 -4.87 -7.31 -4.47
CA HIS A 106 -5.83 -7.39 -5.57
C HIS A 106 -5.74 -6.17 -6.47
N TRP A 107 -5.68 -4.97 -5.89
CA TRP A 107 -5.46 -3.74 -6.62
C TRP A 107 -4.21 -3.79 -7.51
N VAL A 108 -3.06 -4.22 -6.96
CA VAL A 108 -1.84 -4.37 -7.76
C VAL A 108 -2.01 -5.42 -8.85
N MET A 109 -2.64 -6.57 -8.55
CA MET A 109 -2.91 -7.61 -9.55
C MET A 109 -3.78 -7.11 -10.70
N GLN A 110 -4.74 -6.23 -10.43
CA GLN A 110 -5.62 -5.62 -11.44
C GLN A 110 -4.94 -4.48 -12.23
N GLY A 111 -3.63 -4.30 -12.06
CA GLY A 111 -2.86 -3.30 -12.79
C GLY A 111 -2.72 -1.97 -12.06
N ALA A 112 -3.02 -1.94 -10.75
CA ALA A 112 -2.82 -0.79 -9.88
C ALA A 112 -3.51 0.48 -10.41
N ARG A 113 -4.81 0.41 -10.72
CA ARG A 113 -5.59 1.50 -11.33
C ARG A 113 -6.61 2.12 -10.38
#